data_AF-A0A1H3TLU3-F1
#
_entry.id   AF-A0A1H3TLU3-F1
#
_cell.length_a   1.000
_cell.length_b   1.000
_cell.length_c   1.000
_cell.angle_alpha   90.00
_cell.angle_beta   90.00
_cell.angle_gamma   90.00
#
_symmetry.space_group_name_H-M   'P 1'
#
loop_
_entity.id
_entity.type
_entity.pdbx_description
1 polymer ?
#
loop_
_entity_poly.entity_id
_entity_poly.type
_entity_poly.pdbx_seq_one_letter_code
_entity_poly.pdbx_strand_id
1 'polypeptide(L)'
;MSEADNRDASNLIPLCETHAWEIDQTSQHFTADLLREWKKEQLAEFQELQRSWNLTDAEAADVVSASFSVRDHGLATAAASTMLAVARQCGAIIESGHQQRAGVKIAVDDWRLMRRRVSRSMLIYDANGERLTVEPSRAETRLYAEALDNALAAAVVTLSAPFVQLSAELHAAKAVDEALTPWCDWVERCARRLLDSAGRWPGRPPEGTDDQLWADSVNELKRASLSLTATWKGVTAEAPPVEAPPQPEPEETDAERLVREHHELLEAARPWARVTHRPYDRDLCERLMAATAVAVNLPPIISLIPVGLDTTASLAAKVARNADDHDFREVIARSVRLEPLAAAVAVLRELMFVARKAERTQLEAESSAEIMTLLVAAPWSLAATWTANAMHARRVLSWTAAQIGDEEIQSVIVELLTDQPQTLDPVLVGVSTWSESVGGEASPRWANDIEDLPPWFPVGNVAALIAEQLPDVQPLDDYESHRYGSDVERLSARVLWIAQKLEHGSTGQEDNELARAAHKTRPTRS
;
A
#
# COMPACT_ATOMS: atom_id res chain seq x y z
N MET A 1 57.38 19.96 40.98
CA MET A 1 56.96 20.86 42.08
C MET A 1 55.74 20.27 42.75
N SER A 2 55.49 20.59 44.02
CA SER A 2 54.28 20.11 44.68
C SER A 2 53.09 21.00 44.30
N GLU A 3 51.88 20.44 44.32
CA GLU A 3 50.63 21.19 44.17
C GLU A 3 50.52 22.36 45.17
N ALA A 4 51.17 22.23 46.33
CA ALA A 4 51.23 23.26 47.35
C ALA A 4 52.05 24.49 46.92
N ASP A 5 53.12 24.31 46.13
CA ASP A 5 53.94 25.42 45.64
C ASP A 5 53.20 26.26 44.58
N ASN A 6 52.35 25.64 43.75
CA ASN A 6 51.50 26.35 42.78
C ASN A 6 50.40 27.17 43.46
N ARG A 7 49.91 26.70 44.62
CA ARG A 7 48.88 27.38 45.42
C ARG A 7 49.42 28.46 46.35
N ASP A 8 50.73 28.69 46.38
CA ASP A 8 51.31 29.75 47.20
C ASP A 8 50.78 31.12 46.74
N ALA A 9 50.47 32.00 47.71
CA ALA A 9 49.90 33.31 47.45
C ALA A 9 50.76 34.16 46.49
N SER A 10 52.08 33.94 46.46
CA SER A 10 52.99 34.59 45.53
C SER A 10 52.74 34.19 44.06
N ASN A 11 52.15 33.02 43.81
CA ASN A 11 51.93 32.45 42.48
C ASN A 11 50.47 32.53 42.00
N LEU A 12 49.54 33.04 42.83
CA LEU A 12 48.13 33.20 42.43
C LEU A 12 47.94 34.31 41.38
N ILE A 13 47.24 33.98 40.29
CA ILE A 13 46.90 34.84 39.16
C ILE A 13 45.39 34.75 38.89
N PRO A 14 44.67 35.87 38.72
CA PRO A 14 43.27 35.85 38.28
C PRO A 14 43.17 35.38 36.82
N LEU A 15 42.39 34.32 36.61
CA LEU A 15 42.11 33.70 35.31
C LEU A 15 40.63 33.32 35.23
N CYS A 16 40.07 33.16 34.03
CA CYS A 16 38.74 32.57 33.90
C CYS A 16 38.77 31.09 34.33
N GLU A 17 37.62 30.56 34.73
CA GLU A 17 37.50 29.21 35.31
C GLU A 17 38.11 28.12 34.40
N THR A 18 37.94 28.24 33.09
CA THR A 18 38.48 27.30 32.10
C THR A 18 40.02 27.25 32.10
N HIS A 19 40.68 28.41 32.12
CA HIS A 19 42.16 28.47 32.10
C HIS A 19 42.76 28.16 33.47
N ALA A 20 42.07 28.52 34.56
CA ALA A 20 42.50 28.12 35.91
C ALA A 20 42.50 26.58 36.04
N TRP A 21 41.45 25.93 35.55
CA TRP A 21 41.36 24.47 35.54
C TRP A 21 42.45 23.81 34.70
N GLU A 22 42.77 24.35 33.52
CA GLU A 22 43.82 23.81 32.63
C GLU A 22 45.20 23.81 33.30
N ILE A 23 45.55 24.90 34.00
CA ILE A 23 46.83 25.05 34.70
C ILE A 23 46.95 24.07 35.87
N ASP A 24 45.87 23.88 36.63
CA ASP A 24 45.84 22.94 37.75
C ASP A 24 46.02 21.49 37.26
N GLN A 25 45.39 21.11 36.14
CA GLN A 25 45.49 19.77 35.56
C GLN A 25 46.84 19.49 34.90
N THR A 26 47.54 20.52 34.42
CA THR A 26 48.77 20.37 33.64
C THR A 26 49.94 21.18 34.21
N SER A 27 50.08 21.17 35.54
CA SER A 27 51.10 21.90 36.31
C SER A 27 52.55 21.70 35.82
N GLN A 28 52.87 20.61 35.13
CA GLN A 28 54.19 20.38 34.52
C GLN A 28 54.53 21.35 33.39
N HIS A 29 53.54 21.95 32.73
CA HIS A 29 53.73 22.92 31.63
C HIS A 29 53.74 24.38 32.13
N PHE A 30 53.29 24.63 33.35
CA PHE A 30 53.16 25.94 33.97
C PHE A 30 54.03 26.03 35.22
N THR A 31 55.31 26.32 35.02
CA THR A 31 56.28 26.42 36.13
C THR A 31 55.99 27.63 37.01
N ALA A 32 56.37 27.57 38.30
CA ALA A 32 56.18 28.71 39.21
C ALA A 32 56.86 30.00 38.71
N ASP A 33 57.99 29.89 38.01
CA ASP A 33 58.69 31.05 37.48
C ASP A 33 57.89 31.70 36.33
N LEU A 34 57.23 30.90 35.48
CA LEU A 34 56.32 31.40 34.45
C LEU A 34 55.09 32.06 35.06
N LEU A 35 54.48 31.45 36.09
CA LEU A 35 53.33 32.03 36.79
C LEU A 35 53.69 33.36 37.48
N ARG A 36 54.89 33.47 38.06
CA ARG A 36 55.37 34.73 38.64
C ARG A 36 55.62 35.80 37.59
N GLU A 37 56.13 35.42 36.42
CA GLU A 37 56.33 36.33 35.28
C GLU A 37 54.98 36.86 34.78
N TRP A 38 54.00 35.98 34.54
CA TRP A 38 52.64 36.37 34.16
C TRP A 38 51.96 37.24 35.20
N LYS A 39 52.12 36.93 36.49
CA LYS A 39 51.61 37.78 37.56
C LYS A 39 52.22 39.17 37.54
N LYS A 40 53.53 39.25 37.28
CA LYS A 40 54.24 40.52 37.17
C LYS A 40 53.77 41.32 35.96
N GLU A 41 53.52 40.67 34.83
CA GLU A 41 52.95 41.29 33.63
C GLU A 41 51.52 41.76 33.86
N GLN A 42 50.64 40.94 34.46
CA GLN A 42 49.28 41.36 34.82
C GLN A 42 49.27 42.51 35.82
N LEU A 43 50.18 42.54 36.79
CA LEU A 43 50.28 43.67 37.72
C LEU A 43 50.82 44.94 37.03
N ALA A 44 51.74 44.79 36.07
CA ALA A 44 52.23 45.90 35.26
C ALA A 44 51.13 46.44 34.33
N GLU A 45 50.41 45.54 33.65
CA GLU A 45 49.25 45.86 32.82
C GLU A 45 48.13 46.49 33.66
N PHE A 46 47.84 45.97 34.85
CA PHE A 46 46.89 46.57 35.78
C PHE A 46 47.31 47.99 36.21
N GLN A 47 48.60 48.20 36.48
CA GLN A 47 49.13 49.53 36.81
C GLN A 47 49.11 50.49 35.60
N GLU A 48 49.27 49.97 34.39
CA GLU A 48 49.20 50.74 33.14
C GLU A 48 47.75 51.08 32.76
N LEU A 49 46.82 50.13 32.93
CA LEU A 49 45.39 50.25 32.67
C LEU A 49 44.61 50.96 33.79
N GLN A 50 45.21 51.20 34.96
CA GLN A 50 44.65 52.01 36.07
C GLN A 50 44.32 53.48 35.70
N ARG A 51 44.36 53.83 34.41
CA ARG A 51 43.86 55.10 33.84
C ARG A 51 42.44 55.04 33.27
N SER A 52 41.71 53.93 33.38
CA SER A 52 40.31 53.91 32.94
C SER A 52 39.38 53.12 33.88
N TRP A 53 38.61 53.91 34.64
CA TRP A 53 37.30 53.62 35.29
C TRP A 53 37.37 52.95 36.67
N ASN A 54 37.64 53.76 37.70
CA ASN A 54 37.26 53.44 39.08
C ASN A 54 35.74 53.58 39.23
N LEU A 55 34.99 52.53 38.93
CA LEU A 55 33.58 52.44 39.33
C LEU A 55 33.55 52.11 40.83
N THR A 56 32.98 53.00 41.61
CA THR A 56 32.64 52.74 43.02
C THR A 56 31.53 51.69 43.11
N ASP A 57 31.39 51.01 44.25
CA ASP A 57 30.29 50.04 44.46
C ASP A 57 28.90 50.66 44.23
N ALA A 58 28.77 51.97 44.46
CA ALA A 58 27.56 52.73 44.15
C ALA A 58 27.35 52.86 42.63
N GLU A 59 28.39 53.17 41.87
CA GLU A 59 28.30 53.26 40.41
C GLU A 59 28.13 51.87 39.76
N ALA A 60 28.69 50.82 40.34
CA ALA A 60 28.45 49.44 39.91
C ALA A 60 26.99 49.03 40.19
N ALA A 61 26.43 49.39 41.35
CA ALA A 61 25.02 49.19 41.66
C ALA A 61 24.10 50.00 40.73
N ASP A 62 24.47 51.23 40.40
CA ASP A 62 23.73 52.07 39.44
C ASP A 62 23.78 51.49 38.02
N VAL A 63 24.92 50.96 37.58
CA VAL A 63 25.05 50.28 36.29
C VAL A 63 24.23 48.99 36.27
N VAL A 64 24.21 48.19 37.34
CA VAL A 64 23.36 46.98 37.42
C VAL A 64 21.88 47.36 37.42
N SER A 65 21.49 48.39 38.18
CA SER A 65 20.11 48.91 38.24
C SER A 65 19.65 49.49 36.89
N ALA A 66 20.56 50.17 36.18
CA ALA A 66 20.30 50.75 34.85
C ALA A 66 20.34 49.69 33.73
N SER A 67 21.14 48.64 33.86
CA SER A 67 21.30 47.59 32.84
C SER A 67 20.29 46.45 32.98
N PHE A 68 19.80 46.21 34.20
CA PHE A 68 18.86 45.12 34.51
C PHE A 68 17.80 45.61 35.48
N SER A 69 16.75 46.26 34.97
CA SER A 69 15.64 46.59 35.84
C SER A 69 14.92 45.30 36.27
N VAL A 70 14.53 45.21 37.55
CA VAL A 70 13.71 44.09 38.08
C VAL A 70 12.44 43.89 37.26
N ARG A 71 11.93 44.99 36.68
CA ARG A 71 10.80 45.00 35.76
C ARG A 71 11.11 44.24 34.46
N ASP A 72 12.27 44.43 33.85
CA ASP A 72 12.64 43.76 32.59
C ASP A 72 12.87 42.26 32.80
N HIS A 73 13.49 41.86 33.91
CA HIS A 73 13.61 40.45 34.29
C HIS A 73 12.25 39.79 34.57
N GLY A 74 11.36 40.52 35.26
CA GLY A 74 9.99 40.06 35.52
C GLY A 74 9.19 39.89 34.23
N LEU A 75 9.29 40.84 33.30
CA LEU A 75 8.67 40.77 31.97
C LEU A 75 9.22 39.62 31.14
N ALA A 76 10.53 39.41 31.11
CA ALA A 76 11.15 38.31 30.37
C ALA A 76 10.71 36.93 30.89
N THR A 77 10.63 36.77 32.22
CA THR A 77 10.18 35.51 32.85
C THR A 77 8.70 35.24 32.59
N ALA A 78 7.85 36.28 32.71
CA ALA A 78 6.43 36.17 32.40
C ALA A 78 6.20 35.85 30.90
N ALA A 79 6.92 36.52 30.00
CA ALA A 79 6.90 36.26 28.57
C ALA A 79 7.23 34.79 28.26
N ALA A 80 8.33 34.28 28.82
CA ALA A 80 8.76 32.90 28.63
C ALA A 80 7.71 31.88 29.12
N SER A 81 7.09 32.15 30.26
CA SER A 81 6.01 31.32 30.79
C SER A 81 4.79 31.30 29.87
N THR A 82 4.35 32.47 29.39
CA THR A 82 3.23 32.59 28.45
C THR A 82 3.53 31.90 27.13
N MET A 83 4.73 32.07 26.58
CA MET A 83 5.14 31.39 25.33
C MET A 83 5.17 29.87 25.46
N LEU A 84 5.64 29.34 26.60
CA LEU A 84 5.56 27.91 26.89
C LEU A 84 4.11 27.43 27.04
N ALA A 85 3.25 28.24 27.65
CA ALA A 85 1.83 27.92 27.78
C ALA A 85 1.16 27.85 26.39
N VAL A 86 1.40 28.83 25.51
CA VAL A 86 0.92 28.83 24.12
C VAL A 86 1.34 27.55 23.38
N ALA A 87 2.62 27.18 23.45
CA ALA A 87 3.14 25.97 22.79
C ALA A 87 2.48 24.69 23.34
N ARG A 88 2.34 24.57 24.66
CA ARG A 88 1.66 23.43 25.31
C ARG A 88 0.20 23.33 24.90
N GLN A 89 -0.52 24.45 24.85
CA GLN A 89 -1.94 24.46 24.47
C GLN A 89 -2.12 24.11 23.00
N CYS A 90 -1.26 24.61 22.10
CA CYS A 90 -1.26 24.18 20.69
C CYS A 90 -1.07 22.66 20.59
N GLY A 91 -0.08 22.10 21.30
CA GLY A 91 0.15 20.65 21.36
C GLY A 91 -1.06 19.89 21.91
N ALA A 92 -1.67 20.38 23.00
CA ALA A 92 -2.84 19.76 23.61
C ALA A 92 -4.06 19.73 22.66
N ILE A 93 -4.30 20.81 21.91
CA ILE A 93 -5.37 20.88 20.91
C ILE A 93 -5.12 19.86 19.79
N ILE A 94 -3.89 19.79 19.28
CA ILE A 94 -3.51 18.87 18.19
C ILE A 94 -3.69 17.41 18.61
N GLU A 95 -3.10 17.02 19.75
CA GLU A 95 -3.14 15.63 20.21
C GLU A 95 -4.55 15.20 20.61
N SER A 96 -5.27 16.05 21.34
CA SER A 96 -6.70 15.79 21.65
C SER A 96 -7.52 15.69 20.37
N GLY A 97 -7.21 16.52 19.38
CA GLY A 97 -7.88 16.52 18.08
C GLY A 97 -7.68 15.21 17.33
N HIS A 98 -6.44 14.72 17.25
CA HIS A 98 -6.13 13.42 16.65
C HIS A 98 -6.89 12.28 17.35
N GLN A 99 -6.90 12.28 18.68
CA GLN A 99 -7.62 11.27 19.45
C GLN A 99 -9.13 11.29 19.17
N GLN A 100 -9.75 12.47 19.10
CA GLN A 100 -11.18 12.59 18.83
C GLN A 100 -11.55 12.27 17.37
N ARG A 101 -10.71 12.67 16.40
CA ARG A 101 -10.96 12.35 14.99
C ARG A 101 -10.90 10.86 14.69
N ALA A 102 -10.16 10.06 15.47
CA ALA A 102 -10.21 8.61 15.33
C ALA A 102 -11.64 8.07 15.56
N GLY A 103 -12.36 8.58 16.57
CA GLY A 103 -13.77 8.21 16.82
C GLY A 103 -14.72 8.67 15.71
N VAL A 104 -14.52 9.88 15.18
CA VAL A 104 -15.29 10.38 14.03
C VAL A 104 -15.08 9.51 12.80
N LYS A 105 -13.82 9.12 12.50
CA LYS A 105 -13.48 8.26 11.37
C LYS A 105 -14.17 6.89 11.49
N ILE A 106 -14.18 6.29 12.67
CA ILE A 106 -14.88 5.02 12.92
C ILE A 106 -16.38 5.16 12.58
N ALA A 107 -17.05 6.21 13.06
CA ALA A 107 -18.47 6.45 12.77
C ALA A 107 -18.75 6.63 11.26
N VAL A 108 -17.85 7.31 10.55
CA VAL A 108 -17.93 7.48 9.09
C VAL A 108 -17.74 6.14 8.37
N ASP A 109 -16.73 5.38 8.74
CA ASP A 109 -16.42 4.09 8.13
C ASP A 109 -17.55 3.08 8.37
N ASP A 110 -18.16 3.09 9.55
CA ASP A 110 -19.35 2.29 9.88
C ASP A 110 -20.56 2.68 9.00
N TRP A 111 -20.81 3.98 8.81
CA TRP A 111 -21.89 4.43 7.92
C TRP A 111 -21.63 3.98 6.47
N ARG A 112 -20.40 4.13 5.98
CA ARG A 112 -20.01 3.68 4.63
C ARG A 112 -20.17 2.19 4.47
N LEU A 113 -19.71 1.41 5.46
CA LEU A 113 -19.82 -0.04 5.44
C LEU A 113 -21.29 -0.47 5.39
N MET A 114 -22.16 0.18 6.16
CA MET A 114 -23.60 -0.06 6.10
C MET A 114 -24.18 0.25 4.72
N ARG A 115 -23.89 1.42 4.12
CA ARG A 115 -24.39 1.76 2.78
C ARG A 115 -23.91 0.77 1.73
N ARG A 116 -22.63 0.39 1.77
CA ARG A 116 -22.08 -0.65 0.87
C ARG A 116 -22.75 -2.00 1.10
N ARG A 117 -23.04 -2.38 2.35
CA ARG A 117 -23.71 -3.64 2.68
C ARG A 117 -25.13 -3.66 2.11
N VAL A 118 -25.91 -2.60 2.31
CA VAL A 118 -27.29 -2.49 1.78
C VAL A 118 -27.29 -2.49 0.25
N SER A 119 -26.41 -1.70 -0.37
CA SER A 119 -26.26 -1.67 -1.83
C SER A 119 -25.82 -3.02 -2.40
N ARG A 120 -25.04 -3.82 -1.66
CA ARG A 120 -24.62 -5.17 -2.07
C ARG A 120 -25.70 -6.23 -1.82
N SER A 121 -26.49 -6.12 -0.75
CA SER A 121 -27.50 -7.11 -0.40
C SER A 121 -28.76 -6.99 -1.27
N MET A 122 -29.07 -5.80 -1.76
CA MET A 122 -30.20 -5.56 -2.65
C MET A 122 -29.74 -5.41 -4.09
N LEU A 123 -29.59 -6.55 -4.77
CA LEU A 123 -29.26 -6.63 -6.20
C LEU A 123 -30.49 -6.32 -7.05
N ILE A 124 -30.88 -5.03 -7.10
CA ILE A 124 -32.00 -4.55 -7.92
C ILE A 124 -31.45 -3.95 -9.21
N TYR A 125 -32.07 -4.33 -10.33
CA TYR A 125 -31.73 -3.84 -11.65
C TYR A 125 -32.96 -3.20 -12.30
N ASP A 126 -32.76 -2.18 -13.14
CA ASP A 126 -33.83 -1.61 -13.94
C ASP A 126 -34.22 -2.53 -15.11
N ALA A 127 -35.23 -2.13 -15.89
CA ALA A 127 -35.69 -2.89 -17.06
C ALA A 127 -34.59 -3.07 -18.12
N ASN A 128 -33.57 -2.20 -18.13
CA ASN A 128 -32.45 -2.27 -19.06
C ASN A 128 -31.26 -3.05 -18.47
N GLY A 129 -31.34 -3.57 -17.25
CA GLY A 129 -30.24 -4.26 -16.59
C GLY A 129 -29.19 -3.34 -15.97
N GLU A 130 -29.44 -2.03 -15.87
CA GLU A 130 -28.59 -1.11 -15.09
C GLU A 130 -28.78 -1.38 -13.60
N ARG A 131 -27.68 -1.26 -12.83
CA ARG A 131 -27.74 -1.45 -11.38
C ARG A 131 -28.39 -0.23 -10.75
N LEU A 132 -29.46 -0.46 -9.99
CA LEU A 132 -30.06 0.58 -9.17
C LEU A 132 -29.30 0.66 -7.85
N THR A 133 -28.77 1.84 -7.54
CA THR A 133 -28.22 2.12 -6.21
C THR A 133 -29.38 2.22 -5.22
N VAL A 134 -29.49 1.23 -4.34
CA VAL A 134 -30.47 1.26 -3.26
C VAL A 134 -29.91 2.09 -2.12
N GLU A 135 -30.56 3.23 -1.87
CA GLU A 135 -30.30 3.99 -0.65
C GLU A 135 -30.93 3.28 0.55
N PRO A 136 -30.19 3.13 1.67
CA PRO A 136 -30.77 2.59 2.89
C PRO A 136 -31.95 3.44 3.37
N SER A 137 -32.85 2.80 4.09
CA SER A 137 -34.01 3.51 4.64
C SER A 137 -33.56 4.56 5.68
N ARG A 138 -34.37 5.61 5.86
CA ARG A 138 -34.12 6.63 6.90
C ARG A 138 -33.97 6.02 8.30
N ALA A 139 -34.69 4.94 8.58
CA ALA A 139 -34.62 4.24 9.86
C ALA A 139 -33.24 3.60 10.07
N GLU A 140 -32.65 3.01 9.03
CA GLU A 140 -31.31 2.41 9.06
C GLU A 140 -30.21 3.48 9.13
N THR A 141 -30.35 4.59 8.40
CA THR A 141 -29.33 5.65 8.39
C THR A 141 -29.30 6.47 9.68
N ARG A 142 -30.42 6.55 10.42
CA ARG A 142 -30.57 7.42 11.58
C ARG A 142 -29.53 7.13 12.67
N LEU A 143 -29.30 5.85 12.99
CA LEU A 143 -28.33 5.45 14.02
C LEU A 143 -26.91 5.92 13.69
N TYR A 144 -26.51 5.80 12.41
CA TYR A 144 -25.17 6.21 11.95
C TYR A 144 -25.03 7.73 11.87
N ALA A 145 -26.10 8.43 11.45
CA ALA A 145 -26.12 9.89 11.46
C ALA A 145 -25.99 10.44 12.88
N GLU A 146 -26.75 9.90 13.83
CA GLU A 146 -26.67 10.29 15.25
C GLU A 146 -25.28 9.96 15.84
N ALA A 147 -24.70 8.79 15.51
CA ALA A 147 -23.36 8.43 15.96
C ALA A 147 -22.28 9.40 15.45
N LEU A 148 -22.35 9.78 14.17
CA LEU A 148 -21.44 10.77 13.58
C LEU A 148 -21.62 12.15 14.21
N ASP A 149 -22.87 12.62 14.35
CA ASP A 149 -23.18 13.92 14.95
C ASP A 149 -22.69 13.99 16.41
N ASN A 150 -22.87 12.91 17.18
CA ASN A 150 -22.37 12.81 18.55
C ASN A 150 -20.84 12.83 18.60
N ALA A 151 -20.15 12.12 17.71
CA ALA A 151 -18.69 12.09 17.65
C ALA A 151 -18.10 13.48 17.28
N LEU A 152 -18.71 14.17 16.32
CA LEU A 152 -18.33 15.54 15.93
C LEU A 152 -18.56 16.53 17.07
N ALA A 153 -19.72 16.44 17.75
CA ALA A 153 -20.02 17.28 18.90
C ALA A 153 -19.03 17.06 20.07
N ALA A 154 -18.71 15.79 20.35
CA ALA A 154 -17.72 15.44 21.38
C ALA A 154 -16.34 16.03 21.06
N ALA A 155 -15.89 15.94 19.79
CA ALA A 155 -14.63 16.54 19.36
C ALA A 155 -14.57 18.05 19.62
N VAL A 156 -15.62 18.79 19.27
CA VAL A 156 -15.71 20.23 19.53
C VAL A 156 -15.68 20.54 21.03
N VAL A 157 -16.44 19.79 21.85
CA VAL A 157 -16.47 19.99 23.30
C VAL A 157 -15.09 19.78 23.91
N THR A 158 -14.37 18.72 23.53
CA THR A 158 -13.03 18.43 24.03
C THR A 158 -12.02 19.52 23.66
N LEU A 159 -12.09 20.06 22.44
CA LEU A 159 -11.14 21.07 21.95
C LEU A 159 -11.45 22.50 22.41
N SER A 160 -12.69 22.78 22.85
CA SER A 160 -13.12 24.13 23.24
C SER A 160 -12.36 24.67 24.45
N ALA A 161 -12.14 23.85 25.48
CA ALA A 161 -11.44 24.28 26.69
C ALA A 161 -9.98 24.69 26.44
N PRO A 162 -9.13 23.87 25.78
CA PRO A 162 -7.75 24.27 25.49
C PRO A 162 -7.67 25.41 24.46
N PHE A 163 -8.65 25.55 23.55
CA PHE A 163 -8.74 26.71 22.66
C PHE A 163 -8.96 28.03 23.43
N VAL A 164 -9.86 28.05 24.40
CA VAL A 164 -10.10 29.24 25.24
C VAL A 164 -8.85 29.61 26.05
N GLN A 165 -8.15 28.61 26.60
CA GLN A 165 -6.88 28.81 27.30
C GLN A 165 -5.80 29.38 26.37
N LEU A 166 -5.66 28.82 25.17
CA LEU A 166 -4.73 29.33 24.15
C LEU A 166 -5.01 30.80 23.81
N SER A 167 -6.27 31.16 23.57
CA SER A 167 -6.65 32.55 23.24
C SER A 167 -6.30 33.53 24.37
N ALA A 168 -6.48 33.13 25.64
CA ALA A 168 -6.08 33.94 26.78
C ALA A 168 -4.56 34.17 26.83
N GLU A 169 -3.76 33.12 26.62
CA GLU A 169 -2.29 33.22 26.60
C GLU A 169 -1.78 34.04 25.39
N LEU A 170 -2.42 33.94 24.23
CA LEU A 170 -2.07 34.76 23.07
C LEU A 170 -2.35 36.25 23.32
N HIS A 171 -3.43 36.60 24.03
CA HIS A 171 -3.66 37.98 24.45
C HIS A 171 -2.60 38.47 25.44
N ALA A 172 -2.16 37.61 26.38
CA ALA A 172 -1.06 37.94 27.28
C ALA A 172 0.25 38.15 26.52
N ALA A 173 0.56 37.32 25.52
CA ALA A 173 1.75 37.47 24.68
C ALA A 173 1.76 38.79 23.91
N LYS A 174 0.63 39.17 23.29
CA LYS A 174 0.45 40.46 22.58
C LYS A 174 0.65 41.66 23.51
N ALA A 175 0.22 41.55 24.78
CA ALA A 175 0.37 42.62 25.76
C ALA A 175 1.82 42.79 26.26
N VAL A 176 2.62 41.73 26.22
CA VAL A 176 4.03 41.76 26.61
C VAL A 176 4.92 42.25 25.46
N ASP A 177 4.63 41.85 24.22
CA ASP A 177 5.37 42.28 23.03
C ASP A 177 4.43 42.47 21.83
N GLU A 178 4.21 43.74 21.47
CA GLU A 178 3.35 44.14 20.34
C GLU A 178 3.88 43.62 18.99
N ALA A 179 5.19 43.40 18.86
CA ALA A 179 5.80 42.92 17.62
C ALA A 179 5.37 41.48 17.29
N LEU A 180 4.98 40.69 18.29
CA LEU A 180 4.51 39.31 18.09
C LEU A 180 3.06 39.23 17.60
N THR A 181 2.33 40.34 17.57
CA THR A 181 0.91 40.40 17.20
C THR A 181 0.57 39.63 15.91
N PRO A 182 1.29 39.81 14.78
CA PRO A 182 0.98 39.11 13.53
C PRO A 182 1.04 37.58 13.64
N TRP A 183 1.99 37.06 14.42
CA TRP A 183 2.16 35.63 14.65
C TRP A 183 1.13 35.11 15.66
N CYS A 184 0.82 35.88 16.70
CA CYS A 184 -0.23 35.51 17.66
C CYS A 184 -1.60 35.42 16.96
N ASP A 185 -1.91 36.38 16.07
CA ASP A 185 -3.14 36.34 15.26
C ASP A 185 -3.16 35.16 14.30
N TRP A 186 -2.01 34.78 13.73
CA TRP A 186 -1.90 33.61 12.87
C TRP A 186 -2.21 32.33 13.64
N VAL A 187 -1.60 32.13 14.82
CA VAL A 187 -1.90 30.98 15.69
C VAL A 187 -3.38 30.94 16.08
N GLU A 188 -3.96 32.07 16.49
CA GLU A 188 -5.38 32.14 16.87
C GLU A 188 -6.30 31.76 15.70
N ARG A 189 -6.04 32.27 14.49
CA ARG A 189 -6.79 31.93 13.28
C ARG A 189 -6.69 30.44 12.95
N CYS A 190 -5.50 29.86 13.01
CA CYS A 190 -5.29 28.44 12.73
C CYS A 190 -5.97 27.55 13.77
N ALA A 191 -5.88 27.91 15.05
CA ALA A 191 -6.57 27.19 16.12
C ALA A 191 -8.09 27.24 15.98
N ARG A 192 -8.65 28.38 15.54
CA ARG A 192 -10.09 28.52 15.26
C ARG A 192 -10.51 27.68 14.06
N ARG A 193 -9.75 27.70 12.96
CA ARG A 193 -9.99 26.83 11.79
C ARG A 193 -9.98 25.35 12.18
N LEU A 194 -9.01 24.95 13.02
CA LEU A 194 -8.94 23.59 13.53
C LEU A 194 -10.18 23.22 14.36
N LEU A 195 -10.63 24.09 15.27
CA LEU A 195 -11.85 23.88 16.04
C LEU A 195 -13.10 23.76 15.14
N ASP A 196 -13.22 24.62 14.14
CA ASP A 196 -14.33 24.58 13.17
C ASP A 196 -14.31 23.29 12.34
N SER A 197 -13.11 22.84 11.93
CA SER A 197 -12.94 21.58 11.19
C SER A 197 -13.26 20.35 12.06
N ALA A 198 -13.03 20.41 13.37
CA ALA A 198 -13.33 19.32 14.30
C ALA A 198 -14.82 18.93 14.29
N GLY A 199 -15.70 19.94 14.17
CA GLY A 199 -17.15 19.78 14.16
C GLY A 199 -17.75 19.45 12.81
N ARG A 200 -16.92 19.26 11.77
CA ARG A 200 -17.38 19.01 10.40
C ARG A 200 -16.73 17.75 9.83
N TRP A 201 -17.46 17.13 8.92
CA TRP A 201 -16.96 16.08 8.04
C TRP A 201 -17.46 16.35 6.62
N PRO A 202 -16.64 16.17 5.58
CA PRO A 202 -17.05 16.42 4.20
C PRO A 202 -18.14 15.44 3.73
N GLY A 203 -19.23 16.00 3.20
CA GLY A 203 -20.38 15.25 2.67
C GLY A 203 -21.39 14.80 3.73
N ARG A 204 -22.67 14.79 3.35
CA ARG A 204 -23.76 14.10 4.07
C ARG A 204 -24.68 13.43 3.05
N PRO A 205 -24.62 12.10 2.89
CA PRO A 205 -23.75 11.13 3.57
C PRO A 205 -22.24 11.29 3.23
N PRO A 206 -21.33 10.72 4.04
CA PRO A 206 -19.89 10.87 3.83
C PRO A 206 -19.40 9.95 2.69
N GLU A 207 -19.31 10.48 1.47
CA GLU A 207 -18.96 9.68 0.26
C GLU A 207 -17.47 9.75 -0.11
N GLY A 208 -16.76 10.85 0.17
CA GLY A 208 -15.35 11.06 -0.24
C GLY A 208 -14.31 10.71 0.82
N THR A 209 -13.16 10.19 0.42
CA THR A 209 -12.15 9.58 1.32
C THR A 209 -11.48 10.54 2.30
N ASP A 210 -11.29 11.81 1.93
CA ASP A 210 -10.35 12.67 2.65
C ASP A 210 -10.98 13.77 3.49
N ASP A 211 -10.62 13.71 4.77
CA ASP A 211 -10.74 14.79 5.74
C ASP A 211 -9.55 15.75 5.64
N GLN A 212 -9.26 16.18 4.40
CA GLN A 212 -8.07 16.98 4.09
C GLN A 212 -8.06 18.29 4.88
N LEU A 213 -9.23 18.90 5.04
CA LEU A 213 -9.42 20.14 5.79
C LEU A 213 -8.93 20.04 7.25
N TRP A 214 -9.14 18.91 7.92
CA TRP A 214 -8.62 18.68 9.27
C TRP A 214 -7.10 18.56 9.27
N ALA A 215 -6.55 17.73 8.38
CA ALA A 215 -5.10 17.50 8.28
C ALA A 215 -4.35 18.81 7.98
N ASP A 216 -4.86 19.60 7.05
CA ASP A 216 -4.31 20.91 6.70
C ASP A 216 -4.37 21.88 7.89
N SER A 217 -5.49 21.91 8.62
CA SER A 217 -5.65 22.76 9.80
C SER A 217 -4.68 22.39 10.92
N VAL A 218 -4.40 21.09 11.13
CA VAL A 218 -3.40 20.62 12.10
C VAL A 218 -2.00 21.06 11.68
N ASN A 219 -1.64 20.84 10.42
CA ASN A 219 -0.32 21.18 9.91
C ASN A 219 -0.05 22.69 9.99
N GLU A 220 -1.05 23.49 9.66
CA GLU A 220 -0.94 24.95 9.70
C GLU A 220 -0.87 25.49 11.13
N LEU A 221 -1.58 24.90 12.10
CA LEU A 221 -1.42 25.26 13.52
C LEU A 221 -0.02 24.92 14.04
N LYS A 222 0.53 23.75 13.67
CA LYS A 222 1.91 23.36 14.02
C LYS A 222 2.91 24.39 13.48
N ARG A 223 2.77 24.74 12.20
CA ARG A 223 3.62 25.72 11.52
C ARG A 223 3.56 27.11 12.17
N ALA A 224 2.36 27.59 12.47
CA ALA A 224 2.15 28.88 13.13
C ALA A 224 2.77 28.91 14.55
N SER A 225 2.57 27.84 15.34
CA SER A 225 3.12 27.72 16.70
C SER A 225 4.65 27.70 16.72
N LEU A 226 5.27 26.96 15.81
CA LEU A 226 6.74 26.92 15.65
C LEU A 226 7.30 28.28 15.24
N SER A 227 6.65 28.95 14.28
CA SER A 227 7.07 30.27 13.79
C SER A 227 6.96 31.35 14.86
N LEU A 228 5.88 31.35 15.64
CA LEU A 228 5.73 32.24 16.79
C LEU A 228 6.84 32.01 17.83
N THR A 229 7.13 30.75 18.16
CA THR A 229 8.18 30.39 19.13
C THR A 229 9.58 30.78 18.63
N ALA A 230 9.86 30.61 17.34
CA ALA A 230 11.13 31.01 16.72
C ALA A 230 11.30 32.53 16.73
N THR A 231 10.25 33.27 16.36
CA THR A 231 10.24 34.74 16.37
C THR A 231 10.52 35.29 17.76
N TRP A 232 9.87 34.74 18.79
CA TRP A 232 10.10 35.14 20.18
C TRP A 232 11.55 34.89 20.65
N LYS A 233 12.20 33.83 20.16
CA LYS A 233 13.62 33.53 20.45
C LYS A 233 14.60 34.43 19.68
N GLY A 234 14.11 35.33 18.84
CA GLY A 234 14.95 36.14 17.95
C GLY A 234 15.58 35.32 16.81
N VAL A 235 15.06 34.12 16.52
CA VAL A 235 15.50 33.29 15.40
C VAL A 235 14.67 33.67 14.18
N THR A 236 15.31 33.74 13.00
CA THR A 236 14.61 33.96 11.73
C THR A 236 13.48 32.94 11.57
N ALA A 237 12.25 33.44 11.52
CA ALA A 237 11.04 32.64 11.43
C ALA A 237 10.26 32.98 10.16
N GLU A 238 9.35 32.09 9.79
CA GLU A 238 8.45 32.34 8.70
C GLU A 238 7.46 33.47 9.04
N ALA A 239 7.24 34.36 8.08
CA ALA A 239 6.20 35.38 8.20
C ALA A 239 4.81 34.74 8.00
N PRO A 240 3.75 35.26 8.64
CA PRO A 240 2.39 34.78 8.43
C PRO A 240 2.02 34.75 6.92
N PRO A 241 1.55 33.62 6.39
CA PRO A 241 1.31 33.48 4.95
C PRO A 241 0.13 34.34 4.50
N VAL A 242 0.26 34.90 3.29
CA VAL A 242 -0.88 35.39 2.49
C VAL A 242 -1.48 34.16 1.81
N GLU A 243 -2.80 33.97 1.89
CA GLU A 243 -3.49 32.75 1.40
C GLU A 243 -3.04 32.36 -0.02
N ALA A 244 -2.38 31.21 -0.12
CA ALA A 244 -1.96 30.62 -1.38
C ALA A 244 -3.05 29.66 -1.91
N PRO A 245 -3.18 29.51 -3.24
CA PRO A 245 -4.13 28.59 -3.84
C PRO A 245 -3.82 27.12 -3.46
N PRO A 246 -4.84 26.24 -3.50
CA PRO A 246 -4.71 24.85 -3.07
C PRO A 246 -3.70 24.07 -3.91
N GLN A 247 -3.00 23.13 -3.26
CA GLN A 247 -2.07 22.22 -3.92
C GLN A 247 -2.81 21.17 -4.76
N PRO A 248 -2.20 20.67 -5.84
CA PRO A 248 -2.78 19.62 -6.69
C PRO A 248 -2.87 18.26 -5.97
N GLU A 249 -3.88 17.48 -6.33
CA GLU A 249 -4.12 16.13 -5.83
C GLU A 249 -2.98 15.15 -6.22
N PRO A 250 -2.73 14.09 -5.42
CA PRO A 250 -1.77 13.06 -5.77
C PRO A 250 -2.14 12.36 -7.10
N GLU A 251 -1.16 12.21 -7.99
CA GLU A 251 -1.35 11.62 -9.31
C GLU A 251 -1.61 10.10 -9.20
N GLU A 252 -2.72 9.64 -9.78
CA GLU A 252 -3.07 8.23 -9.95
C GLU A 252 -1.96 7.51 -10.74
N THR A 253 -1.47 6.36 -10.24
CA THR A 253 -0.48 5.58 -10.98
C THR A 253 -1.09 4.94 -12.23
N ASP A 254 -0.28 4.65 -13.25
CA ASP A 254 -0.75 4.01 -14.47
C ASP A 254 -1.43 2.65 -14.21
N ALA A 255 -0.95 1.90 -13.22
CA ALA A 255 -1.52 0.61 -12.85
C ALA A 255 -2.91 0.77 -12.20
N GLU A 256 -3.07 1.74 -11.30
CA GLU A 256 -4.36 2.05 -10.67
C GLU A 256 -5.37 2.51 -11.71
N ARG A 257 -4.95 3.36 -12.65
CA ARG A 257 -5.77 3.80 -13.77
C ARG A 257 -6.26 2.63 -14.62
N LEU A 258 -5.37 1.73 -15.03
CA LEU A 258 -5.73 0.56 -15.85
C LEU A 258 -6.71 -0.38 -15.14
N VAL A 259 -6.52 -0.62 -13.84
CA VAL A 259 -7.45 -1.44 -13.04
C VAL A 259 -8.82 -0.75 -12.98
N ARG A 260 -8.86 0.55 -12.68
CA ARG A 260 -10.11 1.33 -12.64
C ARG A 260 -10.83 1.30 -13.99
N GLU A 261 -10.13 1.58 -15.09
CA GLU A 261 -10.69 1.56 -16.44
C GLU A 261 -11.25 0.18 -16.82
N HIS A 262 -10.55 -0.91 -16.46
CA HIS A 262 -11.05 -2.27 -16.69
C HIS A 262 -12.32 -2.54 -15.88
N HIS A 263 -12.37 -2.15 -14.61
CA HIS A 263 -13.57 -2.27 -13.78
C HIS A 263 -14.75 -1.48 -14.36
N GLU A 264 -14.52 -0.24 -14.77
CA GLU A 264 -15.53 0.62 -15.40
C GLU A 264 -16.07 0.01 -16.70
N LEU A 265 -15.19 -0.54 -17.55
CA LEU A 265 -15.57 -1.22 -18.79
C LEU A 265 -16.46 -2.44 -18.51
N LEU A 266 -16.09 -3.28 -17.53
CA LEU A 266 -16.88 -4.46 -17.19
C LEU A 266 -18.25 -4.07 -16.63
N GLU A 267 -18.32 -3.08 -15.73
CA GLU A 267 -19.59 -2.59 -15.20
C GLU A 267 -20.49 -2.04 -16.31
N ALA A 268 -19.94 -1.30 -17.27
CA ALA A 268 -20.69 -0.80 -18.43
C ALA A 268 -21.27 -1.94 -19.30
N ALA A 269 -20.61 -3.11 -19.34
CA ALA A 269 -21.05 -4.26 -20.11
C ALA A 269 -22.03 -5.20 -19.38
N ARG A 270 -22.05 -5.21 -18.05
CA ARG A 270 -22.93 -6.08 -17.24
C ARG A 270 -24.41 -6.03 -17.62
N PRO A 271 -25.01 -4.91 -18.05
CA PRO A 271 -26.40 -4.88 -18.48
C PRO A 271 -26.74 -5.90 -19.58
N TRP A 272 -25.86 -6.13 -20.56
CA TRP A 272 -26.06 -7.13 -21.62
C TRP A 272 -26.10 -8.58 -21.10
N ALA A 273 -25.45 -8.84 -19.96
CA ALA A 273 -25.53 -10.12 -19.29
C ALA A 273 -26.86 -10.33 -18.56
N ARG A 274 -27.48 -9.24 -18.10
CA ARG A 274 -28.70 -9.25 -17.27
C ARG A 274 -29.96 -9.29 -18.11
N VAL A 275 -29.97 -8.57 -19.24
CA VAL A 275 -31.14 -8.50 -20.14
C VAL A 275 -30.81 -9.00 -21.54
N THR A 276 -31.81 -9.55 -22.22
CA THR A 276 -31.65 -10.16 -23.55
C THR A 276 -31.97 -9.24 -24.73
N HIS A 277 -32.53 -8.05 -24.50
CA HIS A 277 -33.08 -7.21 -25.57
C HIS A 277 -32.23 -5.99 -25.95
N ARG A 278 -31.09 -5.74 -25.26
CA ARG A 278 -30.24 -4.60 -25.59
C ARG A 278 -29.68 -4.70 -27.01
N PRO A 279 -29.61 -3.61 -27.78
CA PRO A 279 -29.01 -3.65 -29.11
C PRO A 279 -27.53 -4.05 -29.01
N TYR A 280 -27.02 -4.62 -30.10
CA TYR A 280 -25.58 -4.85 -30.24
C TYR A 280 -24.83 -3.52 -30.18
N ASP A 281 -23.75 -3.48 -29.39
CA ASP A 281 -22.84 -2.35 -29.29
C ASP A 281 -21.45 -2.81 -29.75
N ARG A 282 -21.08 -2.40 -30.96
CA ARG A 282 -19.83 -2.79 -31.62
C ARG A 282 -18.62 -2.27 -30.86
N ASP A 283 -18.62 -0.99 -30.48
CA ASP A 283 -17.50 -0.34 -29.81
C ASP A 283 -17.27 -0.92 -28.41
N LEU A 284 -18.34 -1.21 -27.66
CA LEU A 284 -18.25 -1.89 -26.38
C LEU A 284 -17.70 -3.31 -26.54
N CYS A 285 -18.17 -4.06 -27.54
CA CYS A 285 -17.68 -5.41 -27.83
C CYS A 285 -16.18 -5.39 -28.18
N GLU A 286 -15.75 -4.47 -29.04
CA GLU A 286 -14.34 -4.31 -29.43
C GLU A 286 -13.45 -3.97 -28.23
N ARG A 287 -13.88 -3.04 -27.36
CA ARG A 287 -13.15 -2.71 -26.12
C ARG A 287 -13.04 -3.89 -25.16
N LEU A 288 -14.11 -4.68 -24.99
CA LEU A 288 -14.08 -5.88 -24.15
C LEU A 288 -13.15 -6.95 -24.72
N MET A 289 -13.17 -7.16 -26.04
CA MET A 289 -12.23 -8.06 -26.70
C MET A 289 -10.78 -7.62 -26.48
N ALA A 290 -10.48 -6.33 -26.64
CA ALA A 290 -9.14 -5.81 -26.35
C ALA A 290 -8.74 -5.99 -24.87
N ALA A 291 -9.67 -5.78 -23.94
CA ALA A 291 -9.43 -5.96 -22.52
C ALA A 291 -9.12 -7.42 -22.11
N THR A 292 -9.48 -8.42 -22.93
CA THR A 292 -9.09 -9.81 -22.65
C THR A 292 -7.58 -10.02 -22.67
N ALA A 293 -6.82 -9.24 -23.44
CA ALA A 293 -5.36 -9.27 -23.46
C ALA A 293 -4.74 -8.78 -22.13
N VAL A 294 -5.45 -7.93 -21.38
CA VAL A 294 -5.05 -7.54 -20.03
C VAL A 294 -5.50 -8.60 -19.02
N ALA A 295 -6.75 -9.04 -19.13
CA ALA A 295 -7.38 -9.98 -18.19
C ALA A 295 -6.74 -11.37 -18.20
N VAL A 296 -6.05 -11.77 -19.28
CA VAL A 296 -5.30 -13.04 -19.37
C VAL A 296 -4.12 -13.13 -18.41
N ASN A 297 -3.65 -11.99 -17.89
CA ASN A 297 -2.57 -11.94 -16.90
C ASN A 297 -3.09 -12.09 -15.47
N LEU A 298 -4.42 -12.18 -15.29
CA LEU A 298 -5.03 -12.38 -13.99
C LEU A 298 -5.18 -13.88 -13.71
N PRO A 299 -4.71 -14.38 -12.55
CA PRO A 299 -4.86 -15.79 -12.22
C PRO A 299 -6.35 -16.17 -12.06
N PRO A 300 -6.73 -17.42 -12.42
CA PRO A 300 -8.11 -17.88 -12.35
C PRO A 300 -8.54 -18.25 -10.92
N ILE A 301 -8.49 -17.29 -10.00
CA ILE A 301 -8.85 -17.43 -8.58
C ILE A 301 -10.18 -16.75 -8.25
N ILE A 302 -10.82 -17.19 -7.15
CA ILE A 302 -12.19 -16.79 -6.78
C ILE A 302 -12.37 -15.28 -6.69
N SER A 303 -11.45 -14.56 -6.03
CA SER A 303 -11.54 -13.10 -5.88
C SER A 303 -11.43 -12.34 -7.20
N LEU A 304 -10.77 -12.91 -8.21
CA LEU A 304 -10.59 -12.31 -9.53
C LEU A 304 -11.60 -12.79 -10.57
N ILE A 305 -12.41 -13.82 -10.31
CA ILE A 305 -13.48 -14.28 -11.21
C ILE A 305 -14.30 -13.10 -11.79
N PRO A 306 -14.74 -12.09 -10.99
CA PRO A 306 -15.56 -11.01 -11.52
C PRO A 306 -14.88 -10.08 -12.53
N VAL A 307 -13.55 -10.13 -12.65
CA VAL A 307 -12.73 -9.27 -13.52
C VAL A 307 -11.78 -10.02 -14.44
N GLY A 308 -11.68 -11.34 -14.27
CA GLY A 308 -10.76 -12.20 -15.00
C GLY A 308 -11.16 -12.44 -16.44
N LEU A 309 -10.33 -13.23 -17.12
CA LEU A 309 -10.46 -13.52 -18.55
C LEU A 309 -11.85 -14.03 -18.93
N ASP A 310 -12.37 -15.01 -18.20
CA ASP A 310 -13.65 -15.66 -18.55
C ASP A 310 -14.83 -14.68 -18.43
N THR A 311 -14.85 -13.83 -17.41
CA THR A 311 -15.90 -12.81 -17.27
C THR A 311 -15.82 -11.77 -18.38
N THR A 312 -14.61 -11.33 -18.72
CA THR A 312 -14.38 -10.35 -19.79
C THR A 312 -14.82 -10.91 -21.15
N ALA A 313 -14.40 -12.14 -21.48
CA ALA A 313 -14.79 -12.85 -22.69
C ALA A 313 -16.31 -13.11 -22.75
N SER A 314 -16.91 -13.52 -21.62
CA SER A 314 -18.35 -13.77 -21.54
C SER A 314 -19.16 -12.49 -21.76
N LEU A 315 -18.71 -11.36 -21.22
CA LEU A 315 -19.35 -10.05 -21.45
C LEU A 315 -19.22 -9.62 -22.91
N ALA A 316 -18.06 -9.79 -23.54
CA ALA A 316 -17.90 -9.51 -24.98
C ALA A 316 -18.90 -10.32 -25.83
N ALA A 317 -19.03 -11.62 -25.56
CA ALA A 317 -19.97 -12.50 -26.26
C ALA A 317 -21.45 -12.12 -25.97
N LYS A 318 -21.78 -11.71 -24.75
CA LYS A 318 -23.13 -11.27 -24.38
C LYS A 318 -23.52 -9.95 -25.04
N VAL A 319 -22.56 -9.04 -25.26
CA VAL A 319 -22.77 -7.83 -26.07
C VAL A 319 -23.04 -8.24 -27.53
N ALA A 320 -22.25 -9.16 -28.08
CA ALA A 320 -22.42 -9.67 -29.45
C ALA A 320 -23.69 -10.52 -29.66
N ARG A 321 -24.33 -11.04 -28.60
CA ARG A 321 -25.51 -11.92 -28.69
C ARG A 321 -26.60 -11.39 -29.63
N ASN A 322 -26.84 -10.09 -29.60
CA ASN A 322 -27.92 -9.45 -30.34
C ASN A 322 -27.46 -8.82 -31.66
N ALA A 323 -26.21 -9.08 -32.07
CA ALA A 323 -25.72 -8.76 -33.40
C ALA A 323 -26.48 -9.59 -34.44
N ASP A 324 -26.57 -9.08 -35.66
CA ASP A 324 -27.00 -9.91 -36.79
C ASP A 324 -25.90 -10.94 -37.15
N ASP A 325 -26.22 -11.86 -38.05
CA ASP A 325 -25.28 -12.93 -38.42
C ASP A 325 -24.05 -12.41 -39.18
N HIS A 326 -24.10 -11.22 -39.78
CA HIS A 326 -22.96 -10.62 -40.45
C HIS A 326 -21.97 -10.08 -39.41
N ASP A 327 -22.46 -9.22 -38.52
CA ASP A 327 -21.68 -8.63 -37.44
C ASP A 327 -21.13 -9.72 -36.50
N PHE A 328 -21.91 -10.76 -36.18
CA PHE A 328 -21.43 -11.86 -35.34
C PHE A 328 -20.25 -12.61 -35.97
N ARG A 329 -20.27 -12.82 -37.30
CA ARG A 329 -19.12 -13.41 -38.02
C ARG A 329 -17.91 -12.47 -38.03
N GLU A 330 -18.15 -11.16 -38.13
CA GLU A 330 -17.06 -10.18 -38.01
C GLU A 330 -16.39 -10.28 -36.63
N VAL A 331 -17.19 -10.44 -35.56
CA VAL A 331 -16.69 -10.67 -34.19
C VAL A 331 -15.87 -11.95 -34.12
N ILE A 332 -16.37 -13.09 -34.64
CA ILE A 332 -15.60 -14.35 -34.71
C ILE A 332 -14.25 -14.14 -35.42
N ALA A 333 -14.27 -13.54 -36.62
CA ALA A 333 -13.07 -13.33 -37.42
C ALA A 333 -12.03 -12.43 -36.72
N ARG A 334 -12.49 -11.48 -35.88
CA ARG A 334 -11.61 -10.64 -35.06
C ARG A 334 -11.07 -11.39 -33.85
N SER A 335 -11.89 -12.23 -33.21
CA SER A 335 -11.48 -13.03 -32.05
C SER A 335 -10.31 -13.96 -32.40
N VAL A 336 -10.25 -14.47 -33.63
CA VAL A 336 -9.14 -15.28 -34.15
C VAL A 336 -7.80 -14.54 -34.12
N ARG A 337 -7.81 -13.21 -34.21
CA ARG A 337 -6.60 -12.36 -34.23
C ARG A 337 -6.22 -11.83 -32.85
N LEU A 338 -6.92 -12.23 -31.78
CA LEU A 338 -6.57 -11.81 -30.43
C LEU A 338 -5.30 -12.51 -29.97
N GLU A 339 -4.44 -11.75 -29.32
CA GLU A 339 -3.28 -12.27 -28.62
C GLU A 339 -3.41 -11.91 -27.13
N PRO A 340 -2.99 -12.79 -26.21
CA PRO A 340 -2.42 -14.12 -26.46
C PRO A 340 -3.50 -15.18 -26.77
N LEU A 341 -3.07 -16.39 -27.17
CA LEU A 341 -3.95 -17.50 -27.58
C LEU A 341 -5.11 -17.79 -26.59
N ALA A 342 -4.83 -17.77 -25.28
CA ALA A 342 -5.86 -17.97 -24.26
C ALA A 342 -7.00 -16.95 -24.36
N ALA A 343 -6.71 -15.70 -24.75
CA ALA A 343 -7.71 -14.67 -24.95
C ALA A 343 -8.60 -14.95 -26.17
N ALA A 344 -8.00 -15.29 -27.31
CA ALA A 344 -8.72 -15.69 -28.52
C ALA A 344 -9.68 -16.87 -28.26
N VAL A 345 -9.15 -17.94 -27.64
CA VAL A 345 -9.93 -19.16 -27.36
C VAL A 345 -11.05 -18.89 -26.35
N ALA A 346 -10.79 -18.08 -25.31
CA ALA A 346 -11.82 -17.72 -24.33
C ALA A 346 -13.00 -16.98 -24.97
N VAL A 347 -12.72 -15.97 -25.82
CA VAL A 347 -13.76 -15.21 -26.51
C VAL A 347 -14.54 -16.10 -27.50
N LEU A 348 -13.85 -16.87 -28.35
CA LEU A 348 -14.51 -17.76 -29.31
C LEU A 348 -15.38 -18.81 -28.62
N ARG A 349 -14.94 -19.35 -27.47
CA ARG A 349 -15.70 -20.33 -26.69
C ARG A 349 -16.98 -19.71 -26.12
N GLU A 350 -16.92 -18.48 -25.61
CA GLU A 350 -18.10 -17.78 -25.13
C GLU A 350 -19.05 -17.40 -26.28
N LEU A 351 -18.53 -17.02 -27.45
CA LEU A 351 -19.33 -16.81 -28.67
C LEU A 351 -20.04 -18.08 -29.11
N MET A 352 -19.33 -19.23 -29.10
CA MET A 352 -19.92 -20.54 -29.37
C MET A 352 -21.09 -20.83 -28.41
N PHE A 353 -20.93 -20.60 -27.11
CA PHE A 353 -22.00 -20.82 -26.13
C PHE A 353 -23.19 -19.86 -26.32
N VAL A 354 -22.93 -18.60 -26.65
CA VAL A 354 -23.98 -17.61 -26.93
C VAL A 354 -24.74 -17.99 -28.21
N ALA A 355 -24.04 -18.38 -29.27
CA ALA A 355 -24.64 -18.84 -30.53
C ALA A 355 -25.50 -20.10 -30.32
N ARG A 356 -24.99 -21.08 -29.55
CA ARG A 356 -25.76 -22.28 -29.15
C ARG A 356 -27.04 -21.92 -28.43
N LYS A 357 -26.96 -21.03 -27.44
CA LYS A 357 -28.13 -20.61 -26.64
C LYS A 357 -29.16 -19.84 -27.48
N ALA A 358 -28.70 -19.13 -28.51
CA ALA A 358 -29.54 -18.43 -29.47
C ALA A 358 -30.00 -19.30 -30.65
N GLU A 359 -29.72 -20.61 -30.62
CA GLU A 359 -30.05 -21.58 -31.66
C GLU A 359 -29.44 -21.25 -33.04
N ARG A 360 -28.33 -20.50 -33.07
CA ARG A 360 -27.57 -20.14 -34.29
C ARG A 360 -26.51 -21.19 -34.61
N THR A 361 -26.96 -22.39 -34.99
CA THR A 361 -26.12 -23.59 -35.17
C THR A 361 -24.94 -23.40 -36.13
N GLN A 362 -25.11 -22.62 -37.19
CA GLN A 362 -24.02 -22.32 -38.12
C GLN A 362 -22.90 -21.50 -37.46
N LEU A 363 -23.24 -20.45 -36.71
CA LEU A 363 -22.26 -19.60 -36.02
C LEU A 363 -21.57 -20.35 -34.86
N GLU A 364 -22.29 -21.26 -34.21
CA GLU A 364 -21.70 -22.18 -33.23
C GLU A 364 -20.62 -23.06 -33.89
N ALA A 365 -20.94 -23.68 -35.02
CA ALA A 365 -20.00 -24.53 -35.76
C ALA A 365 -18.78 -23.74 -36.28
N GLU A 366 -19.01 -22.54 -36.81
CA GLU A 366 -17.94 -21.63 -37.26
C GLU A 366 -17.00 -21.26 -36.09
N SER A 367 -17.55 -20.86 -34.94
CA SER A 367 -16.74 -20.55 -33.74
C SER A 367 -15.94 -21.76 -33.24
N SER A 368 -16.56 -22.94 -33.24
CA SER A 368 -15.90 -24.20 -32.85
C SER A 368 -14.74 -24.54 -33.80
N ALA A 369 -14.95 -24.41 -35.11
CA ALA A 369 -13.91 -24.68 -36.11
C ALA A 369 -12.70 -23.74 -35.97
N GLU A 370 -12.93 -22.47 -35.65
CA GLU A 370 -11.85 -21.50 -35.40
C GLU A 370 -11.07 -21.81 -34.12
N ILE A 371 -11.75 -22.21 -33.04
CA ILE A 371 -11.08 -22.68 -31.80
C ILE A 371 -10.15 -23.85 -32.13
N MET A 372 -10.67 -24.83 -32.88
CA MET A 372 -9.92 -26.00 -33.29
C MET A 372 -8.67 -25.64 -34.10
N THR A 373 -8.83 -24.74 -35.07
CA THR A 373 -7.74 -24.27 -35.92
C THR A 373 -6.64 -23.59 -35.09
N LEU A 374 -7.01 -22.72 -34.16
CA LEU A 374 -6.08 -22.01 -33.29
C LEU A 374 -5.34 -22.93 -32.32
N LEU A 375 -6.04 -23.88 -31.70
CA LEU A 375 -5.45 -24.80 -30.73
C LEU A 375 -4.40 -25.72 -31.37
N VAL A 376 -4.64 -26.17 -32.61
CA VAL A 376 -3.72 -27.03 -33.35
C VAL A 376 -2.55 -26.24 -33.95
N ALA A 377 -2.78 -25.02 -34.42
CA ALA A 377 -1.74 -24.17 -35.00
C ALA A 377 -0.87 -23.44 -33.96
N ALA A 378 -1.18 -23.59 -32.67
CA ALA A 378 -0.49 -22.90 -31.58
C ALA A 378 1.00 -23.28 -31.51
N PRO A 379 1.93 -22.31 -31.55
CA PRO A 379 3.37 -22.58 -31.57
C PRO A 379 3.92 -22.85 -30.16
N TRP A 380 3.51 -23.97 -29.56
CA TRP A 380 3.94 -24.39 -28.22
C TRP A 380 5.43 -24.76 -28.12
N SER A 381 6.11 -24.89 -29.25
CA SER A 381 7.57 -25.01 -29.37
C SER A 381 8.33 -23.69 -29.18
N LEU A 382 7.62 -22.57 -28.98
CA LEU A 382 8.23 -21.27 -28.71
C LEU A 382 8.07 -20.87 -27.23
N ALA A 383 9.17 -20.44 -26.61
CA ALA A 383 9.19 -19.93 -25.23
C ALA A 383 8.16 -18.80 -25.00
N ALA A 384 8.05 -17.87 -25.95
CA ALA A 384 7.15 -16.72 -25.85
C ALA A 384 5.67 -17.14 -25.70
N THR A 385 5.26 -18.26 -26.31
CA THR A 385 3.89 -18.79 -26.20
C THR A 385 3.57 -19.20 -24.77
N TRP A 386 4.53 -19.79 -24.05
CA TRP A 386 4.37 -20.16 -22.64
C TRP A 386 4.26 -18.93 -21.75
N THR A 387 5.17 -17.98 -21.90
CA THR A 387 5.15 -16.73 -21.12
C THR A 387 3.85 -15.95 -21.32
N ALA A 388 3.42 -15.80 -22.57
CA ALA A 388 2.21 -15.04 -22.91
C ALA A 388 0.92 -15.71 -22.41
N ASN A 389 0.94 -17.03 -22.14
CA ASN A 389 -0.21 -17.79 -21.65
C ASN A 389 -0.01 -18.34 -20.24
N ALA A 390 0.96 -17.84 -19.46
CA ALA A 390 1.41 -18.46 -18.21
C ALA A 390 0.26 -18.76 -17.22
N MET A 391 -0.72 -17.87 -17.08
CA MET A 391 -1.85 -18.06 -16.15
C MET A 391 -2.91 -19.07 -16.63
N HIS A 392 -2.90 -19.43 -17.92
CA HIS A 392 -3.96 -20.22 -18.55
C HIS A 392 -3.43 -21.38 -19.42
N ALA A 393 -2.10 -21.59 -19.48
CA ALA A 393 -1.48 -22.59 -20.35
C ALA A 393 -1.99 -24.00 -20.07
N ARG A 394 -2.08 -24.42 -18.79
CA ARG A 394 -2.66 -25.71 -18.39
C ARG A 394 -4.04 -25.95 -19.02
N ARG A 395 -4.90 -24.92 -19.02
CA ARG A 395 -6.26 -25.00 -19.55
C ARG A 395 -6.26 -25.10 -21.08
N VAL A 396 -5.50 -24.23 -21.75
CA VAL A 396 -5.43 -24.23 -23.22
C VAL A 396 -4.82 -25.53 -23.73
N LEU A 397 -3.73 -26.01 -23.13
CA LEU A 397 -3.12 -27.28 -23.48
C LEU A 397 -4.02 -28.48 -23.21
N SER A 398 -4.80 -28.47 -22.14
CA SER A 398 -5.80 -29.52 -21.90
C SER A 398 -6.88 -29.55 -22.99
N TRP A 399 -7.23 -28.40 -23.57
CA TRP A 399 -8.12 -28.36 -24.72
C TRP A 399 -7.42 -28.81 -26.00
N THR A 400 -6.17 -28.44 -26.24
CA THR A 400 -5.36 -28.93 -27.36
C THR A 400 -5.21 -30.46 -27.28
N ALA A 401 -4.94 -31.00 -26.08
CA ALA A 401 -4.73 -32.43 -25.83
C ALA A 401 -5.96 -33.25 -26.20
N ALA A 402 -7.15 -32.73 -25.90
CA ALA A 402 -8.41 -33.36 -26.27
C ALA A 402 -8.61 -33.49 -27.80
N GLN A 403 -7.82 -32.78 -28.61
CA GLN A 403 -7.92 -32.77 -30.07
C GLN A 403 -6.80 -33.56 -30.76
N ILE A 404 -5.55 -33.38 -30.33
CA ILE A 404 -4.38 -34.00 -30.98
C ILE A 404 -3.80 -35.18 -30.19
N GLY A 405 -4.27 -35.41 -28.96
CA GLY A 405 -3.79 -36.45 -28.05
C GLY A 405 -2.73 -35.94 -27.06
N ASP A 406 -2.63 -36.63 -25.92
CA ASP A 406 -1.68 -36.29 -24.85
C ASP A 406 -0.21 -36.51 -25.29
N GLU A 407 0.06 -37.57 -26.06
CA GLU A 407 1.41 -37.97 -26.51
C GLU A 407 2.07 -36.93 -27.44
N GLU A 408 1.28 -36.27 -28.28
CA GLU A 408 1.76 -35.23 -29.20
C GLU A 408 2.23 -34.01 -28.41
N ILE A 409 1.46 -33.59 -27.40
CA ILE A 409 1.83 -32.47 -26.53
C ILE A 409 3.05 -32.80 -25.67
N GLN A 410 3.11 -34.03 -25.13
CA GLN A 410 4.31 -34.49 -24.43
C GLN A 410 5.56 -34.34 -25.31
N SER A 411 5.47 -34.78 -26.57
CA SER A 411 6.57 -34.72 -27.53
C SER A 411 7.00 -33.28 -27.81
N VAL A 412 6.05 -32.36 -28.02
CA VAL A 412 6.33 -30.91 -28.20
C VAL A 412 7.00 -30.28 -26.98
N ILE A 413 6.55 -30.63 -25.77
CA ILE A 413 7.17 -30.13 -24.53
C ILE A 413 8.59 -30.67 -24.36
N VAL A 414 8.81 -31.96 -24.64
CA VAL A 414 10.14 -32.58 -24.56
C VAL A 414 11.10 -31.96 -25.57
N GLU A 415 10.68 -31.77 -26.82
CA GLU A 415 11.49 -31.11 -27.85
C GLU A 415 11.84 -29.67 -27.44
N LEU A 416 10.84 -28.89 -27.01
CA LEU A 416 11.05 -27.52 -26.51
C LEU A 416 12.10 -27.48 -25.39
N LEU A 417 11.96 -28.33 -24.38
CA LEU A 417 12.85 -28.33 -23.21
C LEU A 417 14.25 -28.86 -23.52
N THR A 418 14.38 -29.71 -24.54
CA THR A 418 15.67 -30.17 -25.04
C THR A 418 16.40 -29.05 -25.77
N ASP A 419 15.70 -28.33 -26.64
CA ASP A 419 16.26 -27.25 -27.46
C ASP A 419 16.48 -25.96 -26.67
N GLN A 420 15.60 -25.68 -25.70
CA GLN A 420 15.59 -24.45 -24.91
C GLN A 420 15.37 -24.75 -23.42
N PRO A 421 16.37 -25.31 -22.72
CA PRO A 421 16.24 -25.73 -21.32
C PRO A 421 15.79 -24.61 -20.36
N GLN A 422 16.04 -23.33 -20.71
CA GLN A 422 15.60 -22.15 -19.95
C GLN A 422 14.09 -21.94 -19.91
N THR A 423 13.30 -22.64 -20.74
CA THR A 423 11.83 -22.53 -20.73
C THR A 423 11.18 -23.36 -19.63
N LEU A 424 11.97 -24.06 -18.82
CA LEU A 424 11.48 -24.84 -17.69
C LEU A 424 10.61 -24.01 -16.75
N ASP A 425 11.02 -22.79 -16.38
CA ASP A 425 10.25 -21.91 -15.50
C ASP A 425 8.86 -21.54 -16.07
N PRO A 426 8.75 -20.94 -17.27
CA PRO A 426 7.45 -20.70 -17.92
C PRO A 426 6.56 -21.94 -18.05
N VAL A 427 7.14 -23.13 -18.27
CA VAL A 427 6.41 -24.40 -18.34
C VAL A 427 5.85 -24.79 -16.96
N LEU A 428 6.66 -24.67 -15.90
CA LEU A 428 6.24 -24.96 -14.53
C LEU A 428 5.16 -23.99 -14.04
N VAL A 429 5.30 -22.70 -14.31
CA VAL A 429 4.25 -21.70 -14.02
C VAL A 429 2.99 -22.03 -14.83
N GLY A 430 3.15 -22.36 -16.12
CA GLY A 430 2.05 -22.69 -17.02
C GLY A 430 1.20 -23.89 -16.60
N VAL A 431 1.81 -24.91 -15.98
CA VAL A 431 1.12 -26.13 -15.51
C VAL A 431 0.57 -26.01 -14.08
N SER A 432 1.03 -25.01 -13.32
CA SER A 432 0.61 -24.78 -11.93
C SER A 432 -0.87 -24.42 -11.79
N THR A 433 -1.43 -24.67 -10.61
CA THR A 433 -2.75 -24.21 -10.17
C THR A 433 -2.58 -23.00 -9.27
N TRP A 434 -3.50 -22.05 -9.39
CA TRP A 434 -3.48 -20.81 -8.61
C TRP A 434 -4.47 -20.91 -7.44
N SER A 435 -4.02 -20.53 -6.26
CA SER A 435 -4.83 -20.49 -5.05
C SER A 435 -4.71 -19.15 -4.33
N GLU A 436 -5.74 -18.84 -3.54
CA GLU A 436 -5.79 -17.64 -2.71
C GLU A 436 -5.67 -18.04 -1.25
N SER A 437 -4.66 -17.50 -0.56
CA SER A 437 -4.53 -17.67 0.88
C SER A 437 -5.30 -16.57 1.60
N VAL A 438 -6.37 -16.95 2.30
CA VAL A 438 -7.11 -16.04 3.19
C VAL A 438 -6.38 -15.99 4.54
N GLY A 439 -5.25 -15.30 4.59
CA GLY A 439 -4.48 -15.01 5.81
C GLY A 439 -4.83 -13.65 6.41
N GLY A 440 -4.81 -13.51 7.74
CA GLY A 440 -5.31 -12.34 8.48
C GLY A 440 -4.65 -11.00 8.15
N GLU A 441 -5.48 -9.95 8.17
CA GLU A 441 -5.22 -8.49 8.08
C GLU A 441 -4.31 -7.93 6.96
N ALA A 442 -3.56 -8.75 6.23
CA ALA A 442 -2.80 -8.34 5.05
C ALA A 442 -3.56 -8.63 3.76
N SER A 443 -3.33 -7.81 2.72
CA SER A 443 -3.88 -7.98 1.37
C SER A 443 -3.83 -9.43 0.88
N PRO A 444 -4.84 -9.90 0.12
CA PRO A 444 -4.89 -11.27 -0.36
C PRO A 444 -3.57 -11.63 -1.06
N ARG A 445 -2.92 -12.70 -0.58
CA ARG A 445 -1.74 -13.26 -1.22
C ARG A 445 -2.19 -14.41 -2.11
N TRP A 446 -1.84 -14.33 -3.39
CA TRP A 446 -2.05 -15.41 -4.34
C TRP A 446 -0.76 -16.20 -4.48
N ALA A 447 -0.87 -17.51 -4.57
CA ALA A 447 0.26 -18.40 -4.75
C ALA A 447 -0.08 -19.46 -5.79
N ASN A 448 0.92 -19.95 -6.49
CA ASN A 448 0.81 -21.08 -7.40
C ASN A 448 1.46 -22.34 -6.81
N ASP A 449 0.84 -23.48 -7.04
CA ASP A 449 1.35 -24.80 -6.63
C ASP A 449 1.06 -25.84 -7.72
N ILE A 450 1.65 -27.03 -7.60
CA ILE A 450 1.33 -28.20 -8.44
C ILE A 450 0.82 -29.29 -7.52
N GLU A 451 -0.50 -29.38 -7.39
CA GLU A 451 -1.18 -30.47 -6.67
C GLU A 451 -1.20 -31.76 -7.51
N ASP A 452 -1.43 -31.62 -8.81
CA ASP A 452 -1.50 -32.72 -9.78
C ASP A 452 -0.94 -32.29 -11.14
N LEU A 453 -0.41 -33.27 -11.89
CA LEU A 453 0.08 -33.07 -13.25
C LEU A 453 -0.89 -33.70 -14.27
N PRO A 454 -1.24 -32.97 -15.34
CA PRO A 454 -2.16 -33.47 -16.34
C PRO A 454 -1.51 -34.56 -17.20
N PRO A 455 -2.28 -35.46 -17.84
CA PRO A 455 -1.74 -36.59 -18.60
C PRO A 455 -0.81 -36.18 -19.76
N TRP A 456 -1.02 -35.04 -20.38
CA TRP A 456 -0.17 -34.49 -21.44
C TRP A 456 1.18 -33.93 -20.94
N PHE A 457 1.42 -33.86 -19.64
CA PHE A 457 2.68 -33.34 -19.08
C PHE A 457 3.74 -34.46 -18.99
N PRO A 458 4.92 -34.31 -19.62
CA PRO A 458 5.94 -35.36 -19.65
C PRO A 458 6.75 -35.41 -18.34
N VAL A 459 6.13 -35.93 -17.26
CA VAL A 459 6.66 -35.92 -15.90
C VAL A 459 8.10 -36.44 -15.81
N GLY A 460 8.40 -37.59 -16.43
CA GLY A 460 9.72 -38.22 -16.35
C GLY A 460 10.83 -37.38 -17.00
N ASN A 461 10.57 -36.82 -18.19
CA ASN A 461 11.53 -35.98 -18.91
C ASN A 461 11.79 -34.66 -18.16
N VAL A 462 10.73 -34.05 -17.62
CA VAL A 462 10.85 -32.80 -16.85
C VAL A 462 11.57 -33.05 -15.53
N ALA A 463 11.27 -34.15 -14.83
CA ALA A 463 11.97 -34.51 -13.59
C ALA A 463 13.48 -34.74 -13.81
N ALA A 464 13.85 -35.39 -14.91
CA ALA A 464 15.26 -35.56 -15.29
C ALA A 464 15.94 -34.21 -15.55
N LEU A 465 15.28 -33.30 -16.27
CA LEU A 465 15.80 -31.96 -16.54
C LEU A 465 15.94 -31.11 -15.28
N ILE A 466 14.98 -31.20 -14.36
CA ILE A 466 15.05 -30.54 -13.04
C ILE A 466 16.27 -31.05 -12.27
N ALA A 467 16.48 -32.36 -12.22
CA ALA A 467 17.63 -32.94 -11.51
C ALA A 467 18.98 -32.50 -12.11
N GLU A 468 19.03 -32.20 -13.41
CA GLU A 468 20.21 -31.67 -14.09
C GLU A 468 20.44 -30.18 -13.81
N GLN A 469 19.40 -29.35 -13.93
CA GLN A 469 19.53 -27.89 -13.79
C GLN A 469 19.53 -27.41 -12.33
N LEU A 470 18.84 -28.12 -11.44
CA LEU A 470 18.60 -27.74 -10.05
C LEU A 470 18.93 -28.92 -9.10
N PRO A 471 20.21 -29.34 -9.01
CA PRO A 471 20.60 -30.53 -8.25
C PRO A 471 20.36 -30.42 -6.74
N ASP A 472 20.26 -29.20 -6.22
CA ASP A 472 20.00 -28.93 -4.79
C ASP A 472 18.50 -29.02 -4.43
N VAL A 473 17.61 -29.08 -5.43
CA VAL A 473 16.17 -29.21 -5.21
C VAL A 473 15.81 -30.66 -4.89
N GLN A 474 15.13 -30.85 -3.77
CA GLN A 474 14.70 -32.16 -3.28
C GLN A 474 13.18 -32.29 -3.43
N PRO A 475 12.65 -33.52 -3.64
CA PRO A 475 11.22 -33.78 -3.65
C PRO A 475 10.55 -33.31 -2.36
N LEU A 476 9.40 -32.64 -2.48
CA LEU A 476 8.74 -31.96 -1.37
C LEU A 476 7.29 -32.43 -1.21
N ASP A 477 6.94 -32.89 0.00
CA ASP A 477 5.56 -33.27 0.34
C ASP A 477 4.69 -32.04 0.68
N ASP A 478 3.38 -32.24 0.85
CA ASP A 478 2.41 -31.16 1.06
C ASP A 478 2.71 -30.25 2.29
N TYR A 479 3.61 -30.65 3.20
CA TYR A 479 3.86 -29.94 4.48
C TYR A 479 5.15 -29.11 4.50
N GLU A 480 6.01 -29.20 3.47
CA GLU A 480 7.35 -28.58 3.47
C GLU A 480 7.47 -27.32 2.57
N SER A 481 6.36 -26.77 2.08
CA SER A 481 6.33 -25.74 1.01
C SER A 481 7.09 -24.44 1.30
N HIS A 482 7.45 -24.18 2.57
CA HIS A 482 8.24 -23.02 3.01
C HIS A 482 9.76 -23.17 2.85
N ARG A 483 10.25 -24.34 2.40
CA ARG A 483 11.69 -24.64 2.31
C ARG A 483 12.44 -23.83 1.25
N TYR A 484 11.75 -23.38 0.20
CA TYR A 484 12.33 -22.63 -0.92
C TYR A 484 11.77 -21.20 -0.98
N GLY A 485 12.65 -20.24 -1.25
CA GLY A 485 12.29 -18.82 -1.43
C GLY A 485 11.90 -18.46 -2.87
N SER A 486 12.29 -19.29 -3.84
CA SER A 486 11.94 -19.14 -5.26
C SER A 486 10.73 -19.99 -5.63
N ASP A 487 9.77 -19.41 -6.37
CA ASP A 487 8.61 -20.15 -6.88
C ASP A 487 9.02 -21.29 -7.82
N VAL A 488 10.09 -21.12 -8.62
CA VAL A 488 10.58 -22.14 -9.55
C VAL A 488 11.12 -23.37 -8.82
N GLU A 489 11.88 -23.17 -7.76
CA GLU A 489 12.42 -24.26 -6.92
C GLU A 489 11.29 -25.00 -6.22
N ARG A 490 10.29 -24.26 -5.70
CA ARG A 490 9.11 -24.85 -5.07
C ARG A 490 8.33 -25.72 -6.05
N LEU A 491 8.00 -25.21 -7.24
CA LEU A 491 7.26 -25.96 -8.27
C LEU A 491 8.06 -27.18 -8.76
N SER A 492 9.38 -27.03 -8.95
CA SER A 492 10.27 -28.12 -9.33
C SER A 492 10.28 -29.25 -8.30
N ALA A 493 10.34 -28.92 -7.02
CA ALA A 493 10.28 -29.88 -5.92
C ALA A 493 8.97 -30.69 -5.91
N ARG A 494 7.85 -30.07 -6.29
CA ARG A 494 6.54 -30.74 -6.41
C ARG A 494 6.50 -31.71 -7.59
N VAL A 495 7.06 -31.33 -8.73
CA VAL A 495 7.18 -32.25 -9.88
C VAL A 495 8.02 -33.48 -9.52
N LEU A 496 9.16 -33.31 -8.84
CA LEU A 496 10.00 -34.42 -8.38
C LEU A 496 9.23 -35.36 -7.42
N TRP A 497 8.43 -34.80 -6.51
CA TRP A 497 7.61 -35.60 -5.58
C TRP A 497 6.54 -36.42 -6.32
N ILE A 498 5.85 -35.82 -7.30
CA ILE A 498 4.85 -36.51 -8.13
C ILE A 498 5.52 -37.63 -8.95
N ALA A 499 6.70 -37.37 -9.54
CA ALA A 499 7.46 -38.35 -10.29
C ALA A 499 7.82 -39.58 -9.43
N GLN A 500 8.36 -39.36 -8.23
CA GLN A 500 8.67 -40.44 -7.29
C GLN A 500 7.43 -41.25 -6.91
N LYS A 501 6.30 -40.58 -6.66
CA LYS A 501 5.05 -41.26 -6.32
C LYS A 501 4.55 -42.16 -7.46
N LEU A 502 4.73 -41.76 -8.71
CA LEU A 502 4.37 -42.57 -9.88
C LEU A 502 5.28 -43.81 -10.04
N GLU A 503 6.59 -43.66 -9.81
CA GLU A 503 7.55 -44.77 -9.85
C GLU A 503 7.28 -45.83 -8.77
N HIS A 504 6.95 -45.39 -7.55
CA HIS A 504 6.65 -46.29 -6.42
C HIS A 504 5.21 -46.83 -6.44
N GLY A 505 4.27 -46.13 -7.07
CA GLY A 505 2.89 -46.58 -7.28
C GLY A 505 2.77 -47.73 -8.28
N SER A 506 3.64 -47.77 -9.30
CA SER A 506 3.70 -48.85 -10.28
C SER A 506 4.24 -50.16 -9.71
N THR A 507 5.04 -50.11 -8.64
CA THR A 507 5.61 -51.29 -7.97
C THR A 507 4.72 -51.83 -6.84
N GLY A 508 3.88 -50.98 -6.23
CA GLY A 508 2.96 -51.37 -5.14
C GLY A 508 1.70 -52.14 -5.59
N GLN A 509 1.37 -52.17 -6.89
CA GLN A 509 0.19 -52.88 -7.39
C GLN A 509 0.43 -54.40 -7.53
N GLU A 510 1.67 -54.83 -7.79
CA GLU A 510 2.05 -56.25 -7.83
C GLU A 510 2.13 -56.88 -6.42
N ASP A 511 2.62 -56.13 -5.42
CA ASP A 511 2.68 -56.60 -4.03
C ASP A 511 1.30 -56.75 -3.38
N ASN A 512 0.32 -55.95 -3.80
CA ASN A 512 -1.05 -56.03 -3.29
C ASN A 512 -1.84 -57.21 -3.91
N GLU A 513 -1.48 -57.66 -5.12
CA GLU A 513 -2.01 -58.90 -5.71
C GLU A 513 -1.36 -60.15 -5.11
N LEU A 514 -0.06 -60.13 -4.81
CA LEU A 514 0.64 -61.21 -4.09
C LEU A 514 0.12 -61.37 -2.64
N ALA A 515 -0.18 -60.27 -1.95
CA ALA A 515 -0.80 -60.29 -0.62
C ALA A 515 -2.24 -60.83 -0.64
N ARG A 516 -3.01 -60.56 -1.71
CA ARG A 516 -4.37 -61.13 -1.91
C ARG A 516 -4.34 -62.61 -2.28
N ALA A 517 -3.32 -63.09 -2.98
CA ALA A 517 -3.13 -64.51 -3.26
C ALA A 517 -2.76 -65.31 -2.00
N ALA A 518 -1.97 -64.74 -1.08
CA ALA A 518 -1.58 -65.37 0.17
C ALA A 518 -2.72 -65.48 1.22
N HIS A 519 -3.78 -64.68 1.10
CA HIS A 519 -4.92 -64.70 2.03
C HIS A 519 -6.00 -65.75 1.70
N LYS A 520 -5.94 -66.40 0.52
CA LYS A 520 -6.90 -67.44 0.10
C LYS A 520 -6.55 -68.87 0.54
N THR A 521 -5.42 -69.09 1.22
CA THR A 521 -4.90 -70.44 1.54
C THR A 521 -4.81 -70.77 3.03
N ARG A 522 -5.65 -70.20 3.90
CA ARG A 522 -5.79 -70.67 5.29
C ARG A 522 -7.08 -71.48 5.49
N PRO A 523 -6.99 -72.77 5.88
CA PRO A 523 -8.16 -73.62 6.09
C PRO A 523 -8.84 -73.30 7.43
N THR A 524 -10.14 -73.09 7.38
CA THR A 524 -11.02 -72.96 8.55
C THR A 524 -11.03 -74.27 9.35
N ARG A 525 -10.61 -74.21 10.62
CA ARG A 525 -10.84 -75.28 11.60
C ARG A 525 -12.11 -74.99 12.40
N SER A 526 -12.92 -76.03 12.47
CA SER A 526 -14.17 -76.24 13.24
C SER A 526 -14.05 -75.98 14.72
#